data_AF-J9FS61-F1
#
_entry.id   AF-J9FS61-F1
#
_cell.length_a   1.000
_cell.length_b   1.000
_cell.length_c   1.000
_cell.angle_alpha   90.00
_cell.angle_beta   90.00
_cell.angle_gamma   90.00
#
_symmetry.space_group_name_H-M   'P 1'
#
loop_
_entity.id
_entity.type
_entity.pdbx_description
1 polymer ?
#
loop_
_entity_poly.entity_id
_entity_poly.type
_entity_poly.pdbx_seq_one_letter_code
_entity_poly.pdbx_strand_id
1 'polypeptide(L)'
;DTKKKELIGNFKRNGKTICIGQPKSFDHDFETFADGKIVPHGIYDVTTNTGYMTLGTNHDTSGFVCDNIKRVWEKHLQVQYPDAHTMVVLCDGGGSNASAHHIVKQDFM
;
A
#
# COMPACT_ATOMS: atom_id res chain seq x y z
N ASP A 1 4.28 -7.39 -1.53
CA ASP A 1 5.30 -7.35 -0.47
C ASP A 1 5.56 -5.93 -0.04
N THR A 2 4.81 -5.50 0.97
CA THR A 2 4.91 -4.18 1.59
C THR A 2 6.03 -4.21 2.63
N LYS A 3 7.20 -3.73 2.22
CA LYS A 3 8.38 -3.67 3.10
C LYS A 3 8.19 -2.73 4.28
N LYS A 4 7.43 -1.66 4.08
CA LYS A 4 7.15 -0.67 5.12
C LYS A 4 5.76 -0.89 5.68
N LYS A 5 5.66 -0.87 7.01
CA LYS A 5 4.42 -0.80 7.75
C LYS A 5 4.58 0.26 8.83
N GLU A 6 3.56 1.07 9.04
CA GLU A 6 3.62 2.27 9.86
C GLU A 6 2.71 2.11 11.08
N LEU A 7 3.26 2.25 12.29
CA LEU A 7 2.45 2.19 13.50
C LEU A 7 1.69 3.50 13.68
N ILE A 8 0.36 3.41 13.84
CA ILE A 8 -0.48 4.51 14.24
C ILE A 8 -0.43 4.61 15.76
N GLY A 9 -0.15 5.79 16.28
CA GLY A 9 -0.16 6.05 17.71
C GLY A 9 0.75 7.22 18.06
N ASN A 10 0.98 7.41 19.35
CA ASN A 10 1.77 8.53 19.86
C ASN A 10 3.29 8.29 19.77
N PHE A 11 3.78 8.02 18.56
CA PHE A 11 5.16 7.66 18.28
C PHE A 11 5.97 8.83 17.73
N LYS A 12 7.28 8.82 17.98
CA LYS A 12 8.17 9.85 17.48
C LYS A 12 8.45 9.64 15.99
N ARG A 13 8.23 10.68 15.18
CA ARG A 13 8.61 10.70 13.76
C ARG A 13 9.52 11.87 13.45
N ASN A 14 10.44 11.66 12.52
CA ASN A 14 11.27 12.75 12.01
C ASN A 14 10.39 13.75 11.26
N GLY A 15 10.53 15.04 11.56
CA GLY A 15 9.77 16.10 10.91
C GLY A 15 9.36 17.20 11.87
N LYS A 16 8.36 17.97 11.46
CA LYS A 16 7.74 19.02 12.28
C LYS A 16 6.30 18.65 12.53
N THR A 17 5.85 18.83 13.76
CA THR A 17 4.46 18.64 14.16
C THR A 17 3.87 19.99 14.52
N ILE A 18 2.67 20.27 14.01
CA ILE A 18 1.87 21.42 14.42
C ILE A 18 1.05 20.96 15.61
N CYS A 19 1.33 21.50 16.79
CA CYS A 19 0.59 21.20 18.01
C CYS A 19 0.48 22.43 18.90
N ILE A 20 -0.55 22.44 19.75
CA ILE A 20 -0.68 23.43 20.82
C ILE A 20 0.00 22.82 22.07
N GLY A 21 1.03 23.48 22.58
CA GLY A 21 1.84 22.98 23.70
C GLY A 21 3.01 22.09 23.26
N GLN A 22 3.54 21.29 24.20
CA GLN A 22 4.68 20.40 23.92
C GLN A 22 4.19 19.06 23.35
N PRO A 23 4.68 18.64 22.17
CA PRO A 23 4.34 17.33 21.64
C PRO A 23 4.95 16.26 22.54
N LYS A 24 4.12 15.35 23.02
CA LYS A 24 4.55 14.18 23.78
C LYS A 24 4.57 12.99 22.83
N SER A 25 5.57 12.15 22.91
CA SER A 25 5.61 10.87 22.21
C SER A 25 6.25 9.82 23.10
N PHE A 26 6.01 8.55 22.81
CA PHE A 26 6.83 7.49 23.37
C PHE A 26 8.29 7.63 22.89
N ASP A 27 9.23 7.19 23.72
CA ASP A 27 10.65 7.14 23.41
C ASP A 27 11.02 5.89 22.59
N HIS A 28 10.17 4.86 22.63
CA HIS A 28 10.27 3.62 21.87
C HIS A 28 8.97 3.31 21.14
N ASP A 29 9.11 2.70 19.96
CA ASP A 29 7.98 2.29 19.13
C ASP A 29 7.68 0.79 19.34
N PHE A 30 6.79 0.49 20.28
CA PHE A 30 6.31 -0.88 20.49
C PHE A 30 4.93 -1.06 19.85
N GLU A 31 4.70 -2.19 19.15
CA GLU A 31 3.41 -2.48 18.51
C GLU A 31 2.26 -2.54 19.53
N THR A 32 2.54 -2.94 20.78
CA THR A 32 1.55 -2.99 21.87
C THR A 32 1.05 -1.61 22.32
N PHE A 33 1.78 -0.53 21.98
CA PHE A 33 1.37 0.85 22.26
C PHE A 33 0.68 1.51 21.06
N ALA A 34 0.55 0.79 19.94
CA ALA A 34 -0.03 1.31 18.73
C ALA A 34 -1.56 1.15 18.76
N ASP A 35 -2.26 2.18 18.29
CA ASP A 35 -3.70 2.12 18.03
C ASP A 35 -4.02 1.29 16.79
N GLY A 36 -3.01 1.06 15.94
CA GLY A 36 -3.12 0.23 14.75
C GLY A 36 -1.86 0.28 13.89
N LYS A 37 -1.95 -0.34 12.71
CA LYS A 37 -0.85 -0.40 11.75
C LYS A 37 -1.38 -0.10 10.36
N ILE A 38 -0.72 0.81 9.67
CA ILE A 38 -0.98 1.10 8.26
C ILE A 38 0.03 0.33 7.41
N VAL A 39 -0.49 -0.30 6.38
CA VAL A 39 0.26 -1.00 5.34
C VAL A 39 0.04 -0.23 4.03
N PRO A 40 1.00 0.61 3.59
CA PRO A 40 0.93 1.29 2.32
C PRO A 40 1.15 0.32 1.16
N HIS A 41 0.28 0.38 0.17
CA HIS A 41 0.42 -0.32 -1.11
C HIS A 41 0.43 0.69 -2.24
N GLY A 42 1.36 0.53 -3.17
CA GLY A 42 1.58 1.45 -4.28
C GLY A 42 1.42 0.74 -5.62
N ILE A 43 0.76 1.41 -6.56
CA ILE A 43 0.77 1.07 -7.99
C ILE A 43 1.43 2.23 -8.71
N TYR A 44 2.41 1.92 -9.56
CA TYR A 44 3.15 2.93 -10.32
C TYR A 44 2.84 2.76 -11.81
N ASP A 45 2.21 3.78 -12.39
CA ASP A 45 2.03 3.91 -13.84
C ASP A 45 3.27 4.55 -14.46
N VAL A 46 4.07 3.71 -15.11
CA VAL A 46 5.30 4.09 -15.80
C VAL A 46 5.06 5.04 -16.98
N THR A 47 3.87 4.99 -17.59
CA THR A 47 3.55 5.76 -18.81
C THR A 47 3.38 7.23 -18.49
N THR A 48 2.72 7.55 -17.38
CA THR A 48 2.50 8.94 -16.95
C THR A 48 3.38 9.38 -15.79
N ASN A 49 4.25 8.50 -15.29
CA ASN A 49 5.04 8.75 -14.09
C ASN A 49 4.14 9.11 -12.89
N THR A 50 3.04 8.35 -12.72
CA THR A 50 2.03 8.58 -11.68
C THR A 50 2.02 7.44 -10.68
N GLY A 51 2.09 7.76 -9.38
CA GLY A 51 1.95 6.80 -8.30
C GLY A 51 0.57 6.86 -7.66
N TYR A 52 -0.11 5.72 -7.56
CA TYR A 52 -1.35 5.55 -6.81
C TYR A 52 -1.03 4.83 -5.50
N MET A 53 -1.29 5.46 -4.37
CA MET A 53 -1.03 4.88 -3.04
C MET A 53 -2.34 4.62 -2.30
N THR A 54 -2.45 3.44 -1.72
CA THR A 54 -3.55 3.06 -0.85
C THR A 54 -3.01 2.65 0.52
N LEU A 55 -3.67 3.12 1.57
CA LEU A 55 -3.32 2.84 2.95
C LEU A 55 -4.33 1.84 3.50
N GLY A 56 -3.90 0.59 3.70
CA GLY A 56 -4.70 -0.45 4.33
C GLY A 56 -4.35 -0.61 5.81
N THR A 57 -5.27 -1.13 6.61
CA THR A 57 -4.99 -1.56 8.00
C THR A 57 -4.84 -3.08 8.11
N ASN A 58 -5.10 -3.81 7.02
CA ASN A 58 -5.03 -5.27 6.97
C ASN A 58 -3.66 -5.77 6.49
N HIS A 59 -3.42 -7.07 6.64
CA HIS A 59 -2.20 -7.72 6.16
C HIS A 59 -2.11 -7.68 4.62
N ASP A 60 -0.88 -7.72 4.10
CA ASP A 60 -0.57 -7.82 2.67
C ASP A 60 -0.91 -9.22 2.16
N THR A 61 -2.16 -9.40 1.71
CA THR A 61 -2.66 -10.61 1.08
C THR A 61 -2.87 -10.39 -0.42
N SER A 62 -2.88 -11.47 -1.18
CA SER A 62 -3.18 -11.45 -2.62
C SER A 62 -4.53 -10.81 -2.94
N GLY A 63 -5.58 -11.11 -2.15
CA GLY A 63 -6.89 -10.47 -2.29
C GLY A 63 -6.85 -8.95 -2.13
N PHE A 64 -6.08 -8.44 -1.16
CA PHE A 64 -5.91 -6.99 -1.00
C PHE A 64 -5.21 -6.35 -2.21
N VAL A 65 -4.22 -7.03 -2.80
CA VAL A 65 -3.54 -6.57 -4.03
C VAL A 65 -4.52 -6.50 -5.20
N CYS A 66 -5.35 -7.54 -5.39
CA CYS A 66 -6.36 -7.57 -6.45
C CYS A 66 -7.39 -6.46 -6.30
N ASP A 67 -7.94 -6.28 -5.10
CA ASP A 67 -8.88 -5.20 -4.79
C ASP A 67 -8.25 -3.82 -5.01
N ASN A 68 -6.97 -3.67 -4.68
CA ASN A 68 -6.26 -2.43 -4.89
C ASN A 68 -6.11 -2.07 -6.37
N ILE A 69 -5.69 -3.03 -7.18
CA ILE A 69 -5.54 -2.87 -8.62
C ILE A 69 -6.90 -2.56 -9.26
N LYS A 70 -7.95 -3.30 -8.90
CA LYS A 70 -9.31 -3.05 -9.37
C LYS A 70 -9.77 -1.63 -9.04
N ARG A 71 -9.57 -1.19 -7.79
CA ARG A 71 -9.94 0.16 -7.36
C ARG A 71 -9.21 1.25 -8.15
N VAL A 72 -7.91 1.10 -8.39
CA VAL A 72 -7.12 2.08 -9.16
C VAL A 72 -7.53 2.06 -10.63
N TRP A 73 -7.82 0.90 -11.18
CA TRP A 73 -8.36 0.76 -12.53
C TRP A 73 -9.68 1.52 -12.69
N GLU A 74 -10.67 1.23 -11.84
CA GLU A 74 -12.00 1.83 -11.90
C GLU A 74 -11.97 3.35 -11.69
N LYS A 75 -11.08 3.85 -10.83
CA LYS A 75 -11.05 5.28 -10.50
C LYS A 75 -10.21 6.13 -11.44
N HIS A 76 -9.19 5.55 -12.05
CA HIS A 76 -8.16 6.31 -12.76
C HIS A 76 -7.84 5.70 -14.12
N LEU A 77 -7.33 4.46 -14.15
CA LEU A 77 -6.72 3.92 -15.36
C LEU A 77 -7.71 3.69 -16.50
N GLN A 78 -8.96 3.29 -16.21
CA GLN A 78 -9.95 3.05 -17.27
C GLN A 78 -10.34 4.34 -18.03
N VAL A 79 -10.32 5.49 -17.34
CA VAL A 79 -10.62 6.79 -17.96
C VAL A 79 -9.38 7.33 -18.68
N GLN A 80 -8.21 7.05 -18.13
CA GLN A 80 -6.93 7.48 -18.69
C GLN A 80 -6.53 6.70 -19.95
N TYR A 81 -6.93 5.43 -20.02
CA TYR A 81 -6.63 4.50 -21.12
C TYR A 81 -7.91 3.84 -21.65
N PRO A 82 -8.84 4.60 -22.27
CA PRO A 82 -10.15 4.09 -22.68
C PRO A 82 -10.06 2.98 -23.74
N ASP A 83 -9.01 3.00 -24.57
CA ASP A 83 -8.80 2.02 -25.65
C ASP A 83 -7.91 0.83 -25.22
N ALA A 84 -7.50 0.77 -23.95
CA ALA A 84 -6.65 -0.32 -23.46
C ALA A 84 -7.47 -1.59 -23.22
N HIS A 85 -7.11 -2.65 -23.94
CA HIS A 85 -7.73 -3.97 -23.81
C HIS A 85 -6.90 -4.95 -22.97
N THR A 86 -5.69 -4.54 -22.57
CA THR A 86 -4.75 -5.39 -21.83
C THR A 86 -3.90 -4.53 -20.90
N MET A 87 -3.62 -5.05 -19.71
CA MET A 87 -2.76 -4.42 -18.72
C MET A 87 -1.65 -5.39 -18.33
N VAL A 88 -0.41 -4.91 -18.28
CA VAL A 88 0.75 -5.66 -17.79
C VAL A 88 1.07 -5.17 -16.39
N VAL A 89 0.93 -6.05 -15.40
CA VAL A 89 1.27 -5.75 -14.00
C VAL A 89 2.63 -6.36 -13.70
N LEU A 90 3.62 -5.52 -13.42
CA LEU A 90 4.95 -5.94 -13.01
C LEU A 90 5.00 -5.98 -11.48
N CYS A 91 5.04 -7.18 -10.91
CA CYS A 91 5.16 -7.38 -9.46
C CYS A 91 6.60 -7.80 -9.11
N ASP A 92 7.17 -7.18 -8.07
CA ASP A 92 8.35 -7.73 -7.41
C ASP A 92 7.92 -9.01 -6.67
N GLY A 93 8.32 -10.16 -7.20
CA GLY A 93 7.87 -11.50 -6.80
C GLY A 93 8.44 -11.99 -5.47
N GLY A 94 8.59 -11.11 -4.48
CA GLY A 94 9.09 -11.43 -3.14
C GLY A 94 7.98 -11.72 -2.11
N GLY A 95 8.34 -12.40 -1.03
CA GLY A 95 7.50 -12.56 0.17
C GLY A 95 6.18 -13.29 -0.06
N SER A 96 5.10 -12.83 0.59
CA SER A 96 3.76 -13.45 0.55
C SER A 96 3.09 -13.48 -0.84
N ASN A 97 3.64 -12.73 -1.82
CA ASN A 97 3.15 -12.67 -3.20
C ASN A 97 4.17 -13.28 -4.18
N ALA A 98 4.96 -14.26 -3.72
CA ALA A 98 6.02 -14.82 -4.53
C ALA A 98 5.51 -15.35 -5.88
N SER A 99 6.24 -15.02 -6.95
CA SER A 99 5.87 -15.39 -8.32
C SER A 99 5.79 -16.92 -8.53
N ALA A 100 6.48 -17.68 -7.68
CA ALA A 100 6.48 -19.14 -7.65
C ALA A 100 5.14 -19.77 -7.21
N HIS A 101 4.31 -19.05 -6.44
CA HIS A 101 3.07 -19.59 -5.89
C HIS A 101 1.83 -19.26 -6.74
N HIS A 102 1.94 -18.36 -7.71
CA HIS A 102 0.86 -17.96 -8.64
C HIS A 102 -0.47 -17.50 -7.98
N ILE A 103 -0.52 -17.30 -6.67
CA ILE A 103 -1.76 -16.97 -5.92
C ILE A 103 -2.38 -15.66 -6.44
N VAL A 104 -1.58 -14.63 -6.67
CA VAL A 104 -2.07 -13.37 -7.25
C VAL A 104 -2.69 -13.60 -8.63
N LYS A 105 -2.10 -14.48 -9.45
CA LYS A 105 -2.66 -14.83 -10.76
C LYS A 105 -3.97 -15.62 -10.63
N GLN A 106 -4.08 -16.49 -9.63
CA GLN A 106 -5.31 -17.24 -9.34
C GLN A 106 -6.43 -16.30 -8.87
N ASP A 107 -6.15 -15.37 -7.97
CA ASP A 107 -7.16 -14.43 -7.44
C ASP A 107 -7.60 -13.39 -8.48
N PHE A 108 -6.84 -13.20 -9.57
CA PHE A 108 -7.23 -12.39 -10.73
C PHE A 108 -8.07 -13.14 -11.77
N MET A 109 -8.11 -14.48 -11.73
CA MET A 109 -8.90 -15.32 -12.64
C MET A 109 -10.30 -15.56 -12.09
#